data_AF-A0A2D3WAV0-F1
#
_entry.id   AF-A0A2D3WAV0-F1
#
_cell.length_a   1.000
_cell.length_b   1.000
_cell.length_c   1.000
_cell.angle_alpha   90.00
_cell.angle_beta   90.00
_cell.angle_gamma   90.00
#
_symmetry.space_group_name_H-M   'P 1'
#
loop_
_entity.id
_entity.type
_entity.pdbx_description
1 polymer ?
#
loop_
_entity_poly.entity_id
_entity_poly.type
_entity_poly.pdbx_seq_one_letter_code
_entity_poly.pdbx_strand_id
1 'polypeptide(L)' 'MLVHICCSVDSHFFLQKLREAYPNEPLIGFFYDPNIHPYDEYRLRLLDVRRSCRKLGIVLWEGSY' A
#
# COMPACT_ATOMS: atom_id res chain seq x y z
N MET A 1 -0.60 9.97 -9.21
CA MET A 1 -0.61 8.52 -9.47
C MET A 1 -1.35 7.73 -8.39
N LEU A 2 -2.22 6.78 -8.79
CA LEU A 2 -2.85 5.79 -7.91
C LEU A 2 -2.15 4.43 -8.07
N VAL A 3 -1.77 3.78 -6.98
CA VAL A 3 -1.00 2.52 -6.96
C VAL A 3 -1.79 1.45 -6.22
N HIS A 4 -2.15 0.37 -6.90
CA HIS A 4 -2.76 -0.80 -6.27
C HIS A 4 -1.73 -1.62 -5.50
N ILE A 5 -2.09 -2.04 -4.30
CA ILE A 5 -1.27 -2.82 -3.37
C ILE A 5 -2.05 -4.07 -2.97
N CYS A 6 -1.56 -5.25 -3.36
CA CYS A 6 -2.12 -6.56 -2.98
C CYS A 6 -1.26 -7.31 -1.95
N CYS A 7 0.01 -6.95 -1.79
CA CYS A 7 0.96 -7.57 -0.87
C CYS A 7 1.78 -6.50 -0.14
N SER A 8 2.01 -6.69 1.16
CA SER A 8 2.69 -5.66 1.96
C SER A 8 4.18 -5.54 1.65
N VAL A 9 4.92 -6.65 1.78
CA VAL A 9 6.39 -6.65 1.75
C VAL A 9 6.93 -6.14 0.42
N ASP A 10 6.37 -6.62 -0.69
CA ASP A 10 6.83 -6.24 -2.03
C ASP A 10 6.55 -4.76 -2.32
N SER A 11 5.42 -4.24 -1.84
CA SER A 11 5.00 -2.86 -2.15
C SER A 11 5.93 -1.80 -1.57
N HIS A 12 6.59 -2.05 -0.44
CA HIS A 12 7.41 -1.04 0.23
C HIS A 12 8.55 -0.53 -0.66
N PHE A 13 9.29 -1.44 -1.29
CA PHE A 13 10.41 -1.10 -2.15
C PHE A 13 9.95 -0.31 -3.39
N PHE A 14 8.87 -0.75 -4.04
CA PHE A 14 8.36 -0.06 -5.23
C PHE A 14 7.79 1.32 -4.89
N LEU A 15 7.11 1.49 -3.77
CA LEU A 15 6.61 2.80 -3.33
C LEU A 15 7.74 3.79 -3.06
N GLN A 16 8.88 3.33 -2.53
CA GLN A 16 10.09 4.14 -2.40
C GLN A 16 10.63 4.57 -3.77
N LYS A 17 10.78 3.61 -4.70
CA LYS A 17 11.27 3.90 -6.06
C LYS A 17 10.35 4.83 -6.84
N LEU A 18 9.04 4.68 -6.71
CA LEU A 18 8.08 5.59 -7.31
C LEU A 18 8.17 7.00 -6.70
N ARG A 19 8.39 7.12 -5.39
CA ARG A 19 8.59 8.42 -4.75
C ARG A 19 9.90 9.09 -5.19
N GLU A 20 10.97 8.32 -5.37
CA GLU A 20 12.25 8.81 -5.91
C GLU A 20 12.14 9.24 -7.37
N ALA A 21 11.46 8.45 -8.20
CA ALA A 21 11.29 8.71 -9.63
C ALA A 21 10.32 9.86 -9.92
N TYR A 22 9.28 10.02 -9.09
CA TYR A 22 8.23 11.02 -9.26
C TYR A 22 8.08 11.88 -7.99
N PRO A 23 9.10 12.68 -7.62
CA PRO A 23 9.12 13.40 -6.35
C PRO A 23 8.03 14.46 -6.21
N ASN A 24 7.56 15.01 -7.34
CA ASN A 24 6.55 16.07 -7.39
C ASN A 24 5.13 15.53 -7.67
N GLU A 25 4.98 14.23 -7.90
CA GLU A 25 3.67 13.66 -8.20
C GLU A 25 3.01 13.11 -6.94
N PRO A 26 1.73 13.45 -6.65
CA PRO A 26 1.02 12.88 -5.52
C PRO A 26 0.82 11.38 -5.74
N LEU A 27 1.32 10.58 -4.80
CA LEU A 27 1.18 9.14 -4.74
C LEU A 27 0.08 8.76 -3.75
N ILE A 28 -0.90 8.00 -4.22
CA ILE A 28 -1.98 7.43 -3.42
C ILE A 28 -1.90 5.91 -3.54
N GLY A 29 -1.76 5.22 -2.42
CA GLY A 29 -1.84 3.76 -2.35
C GLY A 29 -3.29 3.31 -2.18
N PHE A 30 -3.65 2.20 -2.83
CA PHE A 30 -4.96 1.55 -2.68
C PHE A 30 -4.74 0.08 -2.34
N PHE A 31 -5.08 -0.32 -1.11
CA PHE A 31 -4.99 -1.69 -0.65
C PHE A 31 -6.30 -2.43 -0.86
N TYR A 32 -6.29 -3.47 -1.69
CA TYR A 32 -7.46 -4.30 -1.93
C TYR A 32 -7.03 -5.66 -2.48
N ASP A 33 -7.41 -6.73 -1.79
CA ASP A 33 -7.32 -8.09 -2.30
C ASP A 33 -8.31 -8.97 -1.49
N PRO A 34 -9.50 -9.23 -2.05
CA PRO A 34 -10.55 -9.99 -1.35
C PRO A 34 -10.21 -11.47 -1.26
N ASN A 35 -9.20 -11.95 -1.99
CA ASN A 35 -8.78 -13.35 -1.97
C ASN A 35 -7.88 -13.69 -0.76
N ILE A 36 -7.44 -12.67 0.01
CA ILE A 36 -6.65 -12.91 1.21
C ILE A 36 -7.56 -13.50 2.28
N HIS A 37 -7.33 -14.77 2.58
CA HIS A 37 -8.02 -15.50 3.64
C HIS A 37 -7.02 -16.19 4.56
N PRO A 38 -7.33 -16.28 5.88
CA PRO A 38 -8.49 -15.70 6.57
C PRO A 38 -8.40 -14.16 6.68
N TYR A 39 -9.50 -13.51 7.10
CA TYR A 39 -9.55 -12.04 7.24
C TYR A 39 -8.45 -11.47 8.14
N ASP A 40 -7.99 -12.25 9.13
CA ASP A 40 -6.87 -11.85 9.98
C ASP A 40 -5.56 -11.62 9.20
N GLU A 41 -5.30 -12.42 8.15
CA GLU A 41 -4.14 -12.21 7.26
C GLU A 41 -4.30 -10.91 6.45
N TYR A 42 -5.51 -10.60 5.97
CA TYR A 42 -5.81 -9.34 5.29
C TYR A 42 -5.51 -8.15 6.21
N ARG A 43 -5.96 -8.23 7.46
CA ARG A 43 -5.75 -7.20 8.48
C ARG A 43 -4.28 -7.01 8.82
N LEU A 44 -3.52 -8.09 8.93
CA LEU A 44 -2.07 -8.05 9.17
C LEU A 44 -1.34 -7.37 8.01
N ARG A 45 -1.65 -7.75 6.76
CA ARG A 45 -1.07 -7.13 5.56
C ARG A 45 -1.44 -5.66 5.44
N LEU A 46 -2.71 -5.30 5.63
CA LEU A 46 -3.18 -3.92 5.64
C LEU A 46 -2.42 -3.07 6.68
N LEU A 47 -2.21 -3.62 7.88
CA LEU A 47 -1.52 -2.92 8.96
C LEU A 47 -0.06 -2.62 8.59
N ASP A 48 0.61 -3.55 7.91
CA ASP A 48 1.97 -3.38 7.46
C ASP A 48 2.07 -2.38 6.27
N VAL A 49 1.14 -2.44 5.31
CA VAL A 49 1.01 -1.43 4.23
C VAL A 49 0.78 -0.04 4.83
N ARG A 50 -0.11 0.08 5.82
CA ARG A 50 -0.40 1.34 6.51
C ARG A 50 0.83 1.93 7.20
N ARG A 51 1.68 1.09 7.78
CA ARG A 51 2.97 1.53 8.36
C ARG A 51 3.93 2.02 7.27
N SER A 52 4.04 1.29 6.16
CA SER A 52 4.87 1.66 5.01
C SER A 52 4.43 3.00 4.39
N CYS A 53 3.15 3.15 4.06
CA CYS A 53 2.61 4.38 3.51
C CYS A 53 2.81 5.58 4.45
N ARG A 54 2.64 5.39 5.77
CA ARG A 54 2.89 6.45 6.76
C ARG A 54 4.35 6.91 6.77
N LYS A 55 5.30 5.97 6.74
CA LYS A 55 6.74 6.29 6.68
C LYS A 55 7.12 7.08 5.43
N LEU A 56 6.45 6.80 4.30
CA LEU A 56 6.72 7.42 3.00
C LEU A 56 5.86 8.68 2.73
N GLY A 57 4.98 9.07 3.65
CA GLY A 57 4.04 10.16 3.45
C GLY A 57 3.10 9.93 2.26
N ILE A 58 2.64 8.70 2.09
CA ILE A 58 1.70 8.26 1.04
C ILE A 58 0.30 8.13 1.66
N VAL A 59 -0.70 8.70 1.01
CA VAL A 59 -2.11 8.48 1.40
C VAL A 59 -2.49 7.06 1.05
N LEU A 60 -3.15 6.35 1.96
CA LEU A 60 -3.61 4.97 1.76
C LEU A 60 -5.13 4.91 1.80
N TRP A 61 -5.73 4.32 0.78
CA TRP A 61 -7.13 3.92 0.74
C TRP A 61 -7.24 2.41 0.87
N GLU A 62 -8.30 1.97 1.55
CA GLU A 62 -8.61 0.55 1.76
C GLU A 62 -9.89 0.24 0.97
N GLY A 63 -9.84 -0.80 0.14
CA GLY A 63 -11.02 -1.34 -0.54
C GLY A 63 -11.90 -2.14 0.43
N SER A 64 -13.19 -2.29 0.11
CA SER A 64 -14.09 -3.17 0.85
C SER A 64 -13.60 -4.62 0.77
N TYR A 65 -13.26 -5.24 1.90
CA TYR A 65 -12.92 -6.66 1.97
C TYR A 65 -14.07 -7.55 1.49
#